data_AF-D3SR78-F1
#
_entry.id   AF-D3SR78-F1
#
_cell.length_a   1.000
_cell.length_b   1.000
_cell.length_c   1.000
_cell.angle_alpha   90.00
_cell.angle_beta   90.00
_cell.angle_gamma   90.00
#
_symmetry.space_group_name_H-M   'P 1'
#
loop_
_entity.id
_entity.type
_entity.pdbx_description
1 polymer ?
#
loop_
_entity_poly.entity_id
_entity_poly.type
_entity_poly.pdbx_seq_one_letter_code
_entity_poly.pdbx_strand_id
1 'polypeptide(L)'
;MELDDHAEDLASDLGVDKEEVKSDLQNLVEYSVPIDEATQSLRRKYGDGSSGGGGAPSSKNIGEITPDDGNVTVTGIVLTAGKRSIRYQGSDHVIVEGELADETGTIDYTAWEDFGLSAGDTITAGNAGVREWDGEPELNLGESTSLSFVDDPIEIDATIGGNATLADLQTGDRAVSVEVDVVECERRTIDGRDGETDILSGVFGDESGRLPFTNWDPAPEIEEGDPVRIENAYVQEFRGVPEVNVSEFSTVSAIDREIDVGADTTSMDVGEAVHTGGIYDVEVAGNVIEVRDGSGLIQRCPECYRVIQKGQCRTHGDVDGIDDLRVKAILDDGTGSVTVVLDDEITEDVYGGTLDDALEQAREAMDQSVVADTIRDNIVGHEYTVRGHLSVDEYGANLDAEQFGESDDDPQARASAFLADVDSRTDDGVAADEEVDA
;
A
#
# COMPACT_ATOMS: atom_id res chain seq x y z
N MET A 1 40.37 -1.24 30.01
CA MET A 1 41.20 -2.45 30.14
C MET A 1 40.95 -3.28 28.90
N GLU A 2 39.69 -3.63 28.62
CA GLU A 2 39.27 -4.35 27.40
C GLU A 2 39.75 -3.74 26.06
N LEU A 3 39.59 -2.43 25.81
CA LEU A 3 40.05 -1.82 24.55
C LEU A 3 41.58 -1.90 24.32
N ASP A 4 42.38 -1.86 25.38
CA ASP A 4 43.85 -1.93 25.26
C ASP A 4 44.31 -3.37 24.97
N ASP A 5 43.61 -4.34 25.56
CA ASP A 5 43.83 -5.76 25.35
C ASP A 5 43.44 -6.16 23.91
N HIS A 6 42.26 -5.73 23.42
CA HIS A 6 41.81 -5.95 22.04
C HIS A 6 42.76 -5.31 21.00
N ALA A 7 43.26 -4.10 21.27
CA ALA A 7 44.22 -3.44 20.39
C ALA A 7 45.59 -4.14 20.38
N GLU A 8 46.05 -4.68 21.51
CA GLU A 8 47.30 -5.43 21.61
C GLU A 8 47.24 -6.77 20.86
N ASP A 9 46.14 -7.51 21.03
CA ASP A 9 45.89 -8.77 20.33
C ASP A 9 45.84 -8.56 18.81
N LEU A 10 45.09 -7.54 18.38
CA LEU A 10 44.92 -7.22 16.96
C LEU A 10 46.21 -6.71 16.29
N ALA A 11 46.96 -5.85 16.98
CA ALA A 11 48.26 -5.36 16.50
C ALA A 11 49.29 -6.49 16.38
N SER A 12 49.28 -7.43 17.34
CA SER A 12 50.16 -8.60 17.34
C SER A 12 49.84 -9.57 16.20
N ASP A 13 48.55 -9.81 15.93
CA ASP A 13 48.08 -10.68 14.85
C ASP A 13 48.42 -10.13 13.45
N LEU A 14 48.31 -8.81 13.26
CA LEU A 14 48.45 -8.15 11.96
C LEU A 14 49.85 -7.60 11.70
N GLY A 15 50.72 -7.54 12.72
CA GLY A 15 52.08 -7.01 12.61
C GLY A 15 52.13 -5.48 12.43
N VAL A 16 51.16 -4.77 12.99
CA VAL A 16 50.99 -3.30 12.88
C VAL A 16 51.28 -2.63 14.24
N ASP A 17 51.45 -1.31 14.26
CA ASP A 17 51.69 -0.56 15.49
C ASP A 17 50.46 -0.57 16.43
N LYS A 18 50.68 -0.87 17.72
CA LYS A 18 49.61 -0.95 18.73
C LYS A 18 48.92 0.40 18.95
N GLU A 19 49.65 1.51 18.96
CA GLU A 19 49.05 2.83 19.20
C GLU A 19 48.21 3.28 18.01
N GLU A 20 48.63 2.95 16.78
CA GLU A 20 47.86 3.19 15.56
C GLU A 20 46.54 2.38 15.55
N VAL A 21 46.62 1.07 15.83
CA VAL A 21 45.43 0.19 15.92
C VAL A 21 44.50 0.64 17.06
N LYS A 22 45.06 1.02 18.20
CA LYS A 22 44.28 1.51 19.35
C LYS A 22 43.57 2.82 19.03
N SER A 23 44.24 3.77 18.36
CA SER A 23 43.61 5.03 17.96
C SER A 23 42.47 4.79 16.97
N ASP A 24 42.66 3.91 16.00
CA ASP A 24 41.60 3.58 15.04
C ASP A 24 40.43 2.84 15.69
N LEU A 25 40.71 1.91 16.60
CA LEU A 25 39.69 1.19 17.35
C LEU A 25 38.90 2.14 18.26
N GLN A 26 39.59 3.07 18.93
CA GLN A 26 38.97 4.12 19.72
C GLN A 26 38.05 5.00 18.88
N ASN A 27 38.48 5.40 17.68
CA ASN A 27 37.66 6.17 16.76
C ASN A 27 36.39 5.38 16.38
N LEU A 28 36.50 4.11 15.99
CA LEU A 28 35.33 3.30 15.62
C LEU A 28 34.33 3.14 16.77
N VAL A 29 34.82 2.92 17.99
CA VAL A 29 33.95 2.85 19.18
C VAL A 29 33.32 4.21 19.52
N GLU A 30 34.01 5.33 19.27
CA GLU A 30 33.46 6.68 19.46
C GLU A 30 32.26 6.93 18.53
N TYR A 31 32.27 6.35 17.32
CA TYR A 31 31.12 6.35 16.40
C TYR A 31 30.16 5.19 16.62
N SER A 32 30.20 4.59 17.81
CA SER A 32 29.26 3.54 18.23
C SER A 32 29.31 2.28 17.34
N VAL A 33 30.48 1.93 16.80
CA VAL A 33 30.69 0.62 16.17
C VAL A 33 31.00 -0.41 17.26
N PRO A 34 30.30 -1.56 17.32
CA PRO A 34 30.61 -2.65 18.25
C PRO A 34 32.07 -3.11 18.15
N ILE A 35 32.70 -3.48 19.28
CA ILE A 35 34.14 -3.82 19.33
C ILE A 35 34.52 -4.94 18.36
N ASP A 36 33.66 -5.95 18.20
CA ASP A 36 33.92 -7.07 17.29
C ASP A 36 33.90 -6.63 15.82
N GLU A 37 32.93 -5.81 15.41
CA GLU A 37 32.87 -5.24 14.06
C GLU A 37 34.03 -4.27 13.81
N ALA A 38 34.34 -3.42 14.81
CA ALA A 38 35.48 -2.51 14.73
C ALA A 38 36.80 -3.29 14.53
N THR A 39 36.97 -4.38 15.26
CA THR A 39 38.10 -5.31 15.11
C THR A 39 38.15 -5.93 13.72
N GLN A 40 37.02 -6.42 13.19
CA GLN A 40 36.95 -6.97 11.84
C GLN A 40 37.23 -5.92 10.75
N SER A 41 36.73 -4.70 10.91
CA SER A 41 36.98 -3.57 10.00
C SER A 41 38.48 -3.24 9.93
N LEU A 42 39.16 -3.22 11.08
CA LEU A 42 40.61 -3.04 11.13
C LEU A 42 41.38 -4.24 10.56
N ARG A 43 40.91 -5.49 10.77
CA ARG A 43 41.48 -6.66 10.09
C ARG A 43 41.41 -6.53 8.56
N ARG A 44 40.31 -6.00 8.01
CA ARG A 44 40.18 -5.74 6.56
C ARG A 44 41.13 -4.62 6.11
N LYS A 45 41.16 -3.51 6.84
CA LYS A 45 42.02 -2.33 6.56
C LYS A 45 43.51 -2.69 6.51
N TYR A 46 43.98 -3.50 7.46
CA TYR A 46 45.40 -3.83 7.60
C TYR A 46 45.79 -5.19 7.00
N GLY A 47 44.83 -6.08 6.72
CA GLY A 47 45.08 -7.46 6.34
C GLY A 47 45.20 -7.76 4.84
N ASP A 48 44.53 -7.02 3.95
CA ASP A 48 44.43 -7.40 2.52
C ASP A 48 45.07 -6.40 1.53
N GLY A 49 45.79 -5.38 2.00
CA GLY A 49 46.50 -4.42 1.13
C GLY A 49 45.60 -3.60 0.19
N SER A 50 44.27 -3.79 0.22
CA SER A 50 43.29 -2.93 -0.42
C SER A 50 42.95 -1.79 0.52
N SER A 51 43.28 -0.57 0.09
CA SER A 51 42.82 0.69 0.68
C SER A 51 41.32 0.90 0.38
N GLY A 52 40.47 -0.01 0.84
CA GLY A 52 39.02 0.04 0.73
C GLY A 52 38.40 0.51 2.03
N GLY A 53 37.74 1.68 1.98
CA GLY A 53 37.16 2.45 3.09
C GLY A 53 36.47 1.64 4.19
N GLY A 54 37.16 1.51 5.32
CA GLY A 54 36.55 1.30 6.64
C GLY A 54 36.58 2.62 7.40
N GLY A 55 35.89 3.64 6.87
CA GLY A 55 35.70 4.90 7.59
C GLY A 55 34.77 4.65 8.78
N ALA A 56 34.94 5.42 9.86
CA ALA A 56 33.96 5.40 10.93
C ALA A 56 32.60 5.89 10.38
N PRO A 57 31.48 5.29 10.78
CA PRO A 57 30.16 5.71 10.31
C PRO A 57 29.95 7.17 10.68
N SER A 58 29.52 7.98 9.72
CA SER A 58 29.27 9.40 9.96
C SER A 58 27.98 9.56 10.75
N SER A 59 28.01 10.39 11.79
CA SER A 59 26.78 10.88 12.40
C SER A 59 26.03 11.76 11.40
N LYS A 60 24.75 11.50 11.18
CA LYS A 60 23.93 12.17 10.16
C LYS A 60 22.51 12.39 10.69
N ASN A 61 21.89 13.50 10.30
CA ASN A 61 20.47 13.72 10.57
C ASN A 61 19.63 12.86 9.63
N ILE A 62 18.46 12.43 10.09
CA ILE A 62 17.61 11.48 9.38
C ILE A 62 17.21 11.99 7.98
N GLY A 63 16.76 13.23 7.87
CA GLY A 63 16.33 13.84 6.61
C GLY A 63 17.46 14.11 5.60
N GLU A 64 18.73 13.86 5.96
CA GLU A 64 19.86 13.97 5.05
C GLU A 64 20.29 12.62 4.46
N ILE A 65 19.76 11.50 4.96
CA ILE A 65 20.13 10.15 4.53
C ILE A 65 19.62 9.89 3.11
N THR A 66 20.43 9.21 2.32
CA THR A 66 20.20 8.91 0.90
C THR A 66 20.58 7.46 0.61
N PRO A 67 20.05 6.84 -0.46
CA PRO A 67 20.39 5.46 -0.83
C PRO A 67 21.89 5.20 -1.10
N ASP A 68 22.66 6.26 -1.41
CA ASP A 68 24.11 6.19 -1.66
C ASP A 68 24.94 6.13 -0.36
N ASP A 69 24.33 6.35 0.80
CA ASP A 69 25.03 6.27 2.09
C ASP A 69 25.39 4.82 2.45
N GLY A 70 26.50 4.65 3.18
CA GLY A 70 26.94 3.37 3.72
C GLY A 70 26.33 3.13 5.11
N ASN A 71 27.19 2.92 6.11
CA ASN A 71 26.76 2.87 7.50
C ASN A 71 26.73 4.27 8.11
N VAL A 72 25.68 4.59 8.85
CA VAL A 72 25.46 5.87 9.51
C VAL A 72 25.23 5.69 11.01
N THR A 73 25.43 6.77 11.76
CA THR A 73 24.99 6.86 13.15
C THR A 73 23.91 7.91 13.26
N VAL A 74 22.72 7.51 13.73
CA VAL A 74 21.54 8.39 13.82
C VAL A 74 21.00 8.41 15.24
N THR A 75 20.43 9.54 15.64
CA THR A 75 19.68 9.66 16.89
C THR A 75 18.28 10.15 16.54
N GLY A 76 17.26 9.44 17.01
CA GLY A 76 15.87 9.78 16.73
C GLY A 76 14.92 9.11 17.71
N ILE A 77 13.65 9.46 17.60
CA ILE A 77 12.55 8.82 18.33
C ILE A 77 11.89 7.78 17.44
N VAL A 78 11.64 6.59 18.01
CA VAL A 78 10.93 5.50 17.35
C VAL A 78 9.46 5.88 17.26
N LEU A 79 8.93 6.08 16.06
CA LEU A 79 7.52 6.37 15.85
C LEU A 79 6.69 5.09 15.93
N THR A 80 7.14 4.03 15.26
CA THR A 80 6.46 2.73 15.20
C THR A 80 7.45 1.59 15.39
N ALA A 81 6.99 0.47 15.95
CA ALA A 81 7.81 -0.72 16.17
C ALA A 81 6.94 -1.98 16.07
N GLY A 82 6.72 -2.42 14.84
CA GLY A 82 5.92 -3.60 14.51
C GLY A 82 6.76 -4.85 14.35
N LYS A 83 6.15 -6.02 14.58
CA LYS A 83 6.78 -7.32 14.33
C LYS A 83 6.13 -8.00 13.14
N ARG A 84 6.95 -8.66 12.32
CA ARG A 84 6.47 -9.57 11.28
C ARG A 84 7.40 -10.76 11.07
N SER A 85 6.84 -11.84 10.54
CA SER A 85 7.61 -12.96 10.02
C SER A 85 7.94 -12.71 8.55
N ILE A 86 9.21 -12.90 8.19
CA ILE A 86 9.67 -12.92 6.80
C ILE A 86 10.39 -14.24 6.52
N ARG A 87 10.17 -14.78 5.32
CA ARG A 87 10.88 -15.98 4.91
C ARG A 87 12.15 -15.61 4.15
N TYR A 88 13.29 -15.83 4.78
CA TYR A 88 14.60 -15.53 4.23
C TYR A 88 15.45 -16.80 4.13
N GLN A 89 16.02 -17.08 2.96
CA GLN A 89 16.82 -18.29 2.70
C GLN A 89 16.14 -19.64 3.06
N GLY A 90 14.81 -19.66 3.11
CA GLY A 90 14.02 -20.86 3.38
C GLY A 90 13.62 -21.05 4.85
N SER A 91 14.13 -20.22 5.76
CA SER A 91 13.69 -20.14 7.17
C SER A 91 12.87 -18.90 7.44
N ASP A 92 11.99 -18.98 8.43
CA ASP A 92 11.21 -17.84 8.91
C ASP A 92 12.04 -17.08 9.96
N HIS A 93 12.11 -15.76 9.79
CA HIS A 93 12.79 -14.83 10.68
C HIS A 93 11.78 -13.80 11.14
N VAL A 94 11.75 -13.55 12.45
CA VAL A 94 10.95 -12.45 13.02
C VAL A 94 11.82 -11.21 13.00
N ILE A 95 11.33 -10.16 12.34
CA ILE A 95 11.98 -8.85 12.28
C ILE A 95 11.11 -7.83 13.02
N VAL A 96 11.74 -6.73 13.44
CA VAL A 96 11.05 -5.52 13.89
C VAL A 96 11.19 -4.47 12.80
N GLU A 97 10.11 -3.79 12.45
CA GLU A 97 10.10 -2.74 11.45
C GLU A 97 9.24 -1.56 11.89
N GLY A 98 9.54 -0.39 11.37
CA GLY A 98 8.82 0.83 11.69
C GLY A 98 9.59 2.05 11.26
N GLU A 99 9.26 3.19 11.87
CA GLU A 99 9.81 4.49 11.50
C GLU A 99 10.59 5.12 12.63
N LEU A 100 11.68 5.81 12.28
CA LEU A 100 12.48 6.63 13.18
C LEU A 100 12.42 8.08 12.69
N ALA A 101 12.27 9.03 13.60
CA ALA A 101 12.23 10.44 13.25
C ALA A 101 13.12 11.33 14.13
N ASP A 102 13.57 12.44 13.54
CA ASP A 102 14.23 13.54 14.23
C ASP A 102 13.64 14.88 13.74
N GLU A 103 14.27 16.01 14.10
CA GLU A 103 13.79 17.34 13.68
C GLU A 103 13.89 17.60 12.18
N THR A 104 14.57 16.74 11.43
CA THR A 104 14.85 16.90 10.00
C THR A 104 14.02 15.99 9.10
N GLY A 105 13.45 14.90 9.62
CA GLY A 105 12.56 14.02 8.87
C GLY A 105 12.34 12.66 9.53
N THR A 106 11.71 11.77 8.77
CA THR A 106 11.40 10.38 9.15
C THR A 106 12.13 9.43 8.19
N ILE A 107 12.50 8.24 8.67
CA ILE A 107 13.07 7.17 7.86
C ILE A 107 12.58 5.81 8.34
N ASP A 108 12.28 4.93 7.40
CA ASP A 108 11.97 3.54 7.68
C ASP A 108 13.18 2.81 8.24
N TYR A 109 12.94 1.82 9.09
CA TYR A 109 13.96 0.87 9.52
C TYR A 109 13.46 -0.56 9.53
N THR A 110 14.39 -1.48 9.28
CA THR A 110 14.24 -2.91 9.56
C THR A 110 15.32 -3.34 10.54
N ALA A 111 14.91 -3.93 11.66
CA ALA A 111 15.75 -4.57 12.64
C ALA A 111 15.66 -6.09 12.53
N TRP A 112 16.80 -6.72 12.24
CA TRP A 112 16.93 -8.18 12.10
C TRP A 112 17.17 -8.89 13.43
N GLU A 113 17.48 -8.13 14.48
CA GLU A 113 17.64 -8.58 15.85
C GLU A 113 16.59 -7.92 16.74
N ASP A 114 16.26 -8.55 17.87
CA ASP A 114 15.38 -7.93 18.86
C ASP A 114 16.16 -6.95 19.73
N PHE A 115 16.08 -5.67 19.38
CA PHE A 115 16.65 -4.56 20.14
C PHE A 115 15.75 -4.06 21.28
N GLY A 116 14.54 -4.60 21.43
CA GLY A 116 13.58 -4.17 22.44
C GLY A 116 12.97 -2.79 22.19
N LEU A 117 12.87 -2.36 20.93
CA LEU A 117 12.31 -1.08 20.54
C LEU A 117 10.80 -1.00 20.79
N SER A 118 10.35 0.14 21.30
CA SER A 118 8.94 0.50 21.47
C SER A 118 8.69 1.90 20.92
N ALA A 119 7.48 2.16 20.43
CA ALA A 119 7.07 3.49 20.03
C ALA A 119 7.26 4.50 21.19
N GLY A 120 7.89 5.63 20.90
CA GLY A 120 8.25 6.68 21.84
C GLY A 120 9.66 6.56 22.42
N ASP A 121 10.38 5.46 22.20
CA ASP A 121 11.77 5.34 22.63
C ASP A 121 12.66 6.32 21.86
N THR A 122 13.49 7.08 22.56
CA THR A 122 14.56 7.85 21.92
C THR A 122 15.83 7.00 21.90
N ILE A 123 16.37 6.75 20.72
CA ILE A 123 17.50 5.87 20.52
C ILE A 123 18.63 6.56 19.75
N THR A 124 19.86 6.11 19.98
CA THR A 124 20.97 6.29 19.05
C THR A 124 21.32 4.93 18.46
N ALA A 125 21.16 4.81 17.14
CA ALA A 125 21.55 3.65 16.35
C ALA A 125 22.90 3.95 15.69
N GLY A 126 23.96 3.35 16.24
CA GLY A 126 25.32 3.44 15.73
C GLY A 126 25.61 2.38 14.69
N ASN A 127 26.29 2.76 13.60
CA ASN A 127 26.67 1.87 12.52
C ASN A 127 25.47 1.15 11.85
N ALA A 128 24.32 1.80 11.79
CA ALA A 128 23.15 1.34 11.05
C ALA A 128 23.46 1.34 9.54
N GLY A 129 23.21 0.23 8.85
CA GLY A 129 23.42 0.19 7.40
C GLY A 129 22.29 0.94 6.67
N VAL A 130 22.60 1.66 5.60
CA VAL A 130 21.57 2.22 4.71
C VAL A 130 21.39 1.29 3.51
N ARG A 131 20.14 1.06 3.10
CA ARG A 131 19.78 0.32 1.89
C ARG A 131 18.70 1.06 1.11
N GLU A 132 18.64 0.86 -0.19
CA GLU A 132 17.54 1.34 -1.03
C GLU A 132 16.37 0.36 -0.98
N TRP A 133 15.16 0.87 -0.75
CA TRP A 133 13.91 0.14 -0.85
C TRP A 133 12.89 0.99 -1.60
N ASP A 134 12.39 0.47 -2.72
CA ASP A 134 11.46 1.18 -3.61
C ASP A 134 11.90 2.61 -4.01
N GLY A 135 13.22 2.81 -4.14
CA GLY A 135 13.83 4.10 -4.47
C GLY A 135 14.15 5.01 -3.28
N GLU A 136 13.64 4.68 -2.08
CA GLU A 136 13.84 5.45 -0.86
C GLU A 136 14.91 4.81 0.06
N PRO A 137 15.61 5.60 0.89
CA PRO A 137 16.56 5.06 1.86
C PRO A 137 15.84 4.42 3.07
N GLU A 138 16.31 3.26 3.50
CA GLU A 138 15.84 2.55 4.69
C GLU A 138 17.02 2.13 5.57
N LEU A 139 16.87 2.30 6.88
CA LEU A 139 17.85 1.85 7.87
C LEU A 139 17.76 0.34 8.08
N ASN A 140 18.93 -0.29 8.17
CA ASN A 140 19.08 -1.71 8.38
C ASN A 140 19.88 -1.95 9.67
N LEU A 141 19.18 -2.37 10.72
CA LEU A 141 19.73 -2.61 12.05
C LEU A 141 19.99 -4.11 12.21
N GLY A 142 21.26 -4.49 12.38
CA GLY A 142 21.68 -5.90 12.49
C GLY A 142 22.74 -6.11 13.56
N GLU A 143 23.40 -7.27 13.53
CA GLU A 143 24.43 -7.65 14.53
C GLU A 143 25.55 -6.60 14.70
N SER A 144 25.86 -5.84 13.65
CA SER A 144 26.90 -4.81 13.64
C SER A 144 26.40 -3.42 14.06
N THR A 145 25.11 -3.27 14.34
CA THR A 145 24.51 -2.03 14.86
C THR A 145 24.61 -2.01 16.37
N SER A 146 25.10 -0.90 16.93
CA SER A 146 24.95 -0.66 18.37
C SER A 146 23.71 0.20 18.61
N LEU A 147 22.97 -0.13 19.66
CA LEU A 147 21.76 0.60 20.02
C LEU A 147 21.86 1.07 21.47
N SER A 148 21.54 2.34 21.69
CA SER A 148 21.51 2.94 23.03
C SER A 148 20.25 3.78 23.20
N PHE A 149 19.60 3.61 24.35
CA PHE A 149 18.41 4.37 24.72
C PHE A 149 18.84 5.67 25.41
N VAL A 150 18.18 6.76 25.06
CA VAL A 150 18.41 8.10 25.59
C VAL A 150 17.24 8.46 26.49
N ASP A 151 17.54 8.83 27.74
CA ASP A 151 16.50 9.12 28.75
C ASP A 151 15.72 10.41 28.46
N ASP A 152 16.36 11.39 27.82
CA ASP A 152 15.73 12.66 27.44
C ASP A 152 15.11 12.52 26.04
N PRO A 153 13.77 12.54 25.92
CA PRO A 153 13.12 12.38 24.64
C PRO A 153 13.34 13.60 23.74
N ILE A 154 13.51 13.35 22.44
CA ILE A 154 13.52 14.41 21.45
C ILE A 154 12.08 14.87 21.23
N GLU A 155 11.83 16.18 21.39
CA GLU A 155 10.55 16.77 21.03
C GLU A 155 10.51 17.02 19.52
N ILE A 156 9.68 16.27 18.81
CA ILE A 156 9.43 16.44 17.37
C ILE A 156 7.94 16.61 17.09
N ASP A 157 7.63 17.21 15.95
CA ASP A 157 6.26 17.39 15.44
C ASP A 157 5.85 16.20 14.58
N ALA A 158 5.93 14.99 15.15
CA ALA A 158 5.49 13.75 14.51
C ALA A 158 4.63 12.92 15.47
N THR A 159 3.68 12.18 14.90
CA THR A 159 2.79 11.33 15.67
C THR A 159 3.51 10.06 16.08
N ILE A 160 3.59 9.81 17.39
CA ILE A 160 4.11 8.56 17.94
C ILE A 160 2.99 7.51 17.92
N GLY A 161 3.33 6.32 17.45
CA GLY A 161 2.40 5.21 17.23
C GLY A 161 1.78 5.26 15.85
N GLY A 162 1.50 4.08 15.27
CA GLY A 162 1.03 3.97 13.90
C GLY A 162 -0.47 4.22 13.72
N ASN A 163 -1.11 5.06 14.53
CA ASN A 163 -2.55 5.27 14.41
C ASN A 163 -2.85 5.99 13.09
N ALA A 164 -3.72 5.40 12.27
CA ALA A 164 -4.13 5.93 10.97
C ALA A 164 -5.63 5.71 10.73
N THR A 165 -6.22 6.49 9.84
CA THR A 165 -7.53 6.16 9.26
C THR A 165 -7.33 5.28 8.02
N LEU A 166 -8.36 4.55 7.60
CA LEU A 166 -8.26 3.68 6.42
C LEU A 166 -7.88 4.44 5.15
N ALA A 167 -8.33 5.68 4.98
CA ALA A 167 -7.99 6.51 3.82
C ALA A 167 -6.53 6.97 3.79
N ASP A 168 -5.85 7.00 4.94
CA ASP A 168 -4.43 7.38 5.03
C ASP A 168 -3.50 6.20 4.69
N LEU A 169 -4.01 4.97 4.67
CA LEU A 169 -3.20 3.77 4.50
C LEU A 169 -2.73 3.60 3.06
N GLN A 170 -1.44 3.34 2.90
CA GLN A 170 -0.77 3.12 1.63
C GLN A 170 -0.13 1.72 1.57
N THR A 171 -0.01 1.17 0.37
CA THR A 171 0.73 -0.07 0.16
C THR A 171 2.16 0.08 0.68
N GLY A 172 2.57 -0.84 1.54
CA GLY A 172 3.89 -0.82 2.15
C GLY A 172 3.89 -0.34 3.60
N ASP A 173 2.82 0.27 4.08
CA ASP A 173 2.69 0.71 5.47
C ASP A 173 2.80 -0.47 6.45
N ARG A 174 3.42 -0.20 7.59
CA ARG A 174 3.85 -1.22 8.56
C ARG A 174 3.56 -0.74 9.96
N ALA A 175 3.34 -1.69 10.88
CA ALA A 175 3.10 -1.39 12.28
C ALA A 175 1.93 -0.41 12.52
N VAL A 176 0.97 -0.37 11.59
CA VAL A 176 -0.16 0.56 11.66
C VAL A 176 -1.18 0.06 12.68
N SER A 177 -1.91 1.00 13.23
CA SER A 177 -2.99 0.79 14.19
C SER A 177 -4.24 1.48 13.68
N VAL A 178 -5.34 0.74 13.59
CA VAL A 178 -6.61 1.25 13.09
C VAL A 178 -7.74 0.88 14.04
N GLU A 179 -8.72 1.75 14.17
CA GLU A 179 -9.98 1.48 14.85
C GLU A 179 -11.07 1.43 13.78
N VAL A 180 -11.65 0.26 13.56
CA VAL A 180 -12.55 -0.02 12.43
C VAL A 180 -13.77 -0.83 12.86
N ASP A 181 -14.88 -0.67 12.15
CA ASP A 181 -15.98 -1.62 12.16
C ASP A 181 -15.72 -2.73 11.14
N VAL A 182 -16.10 -3.96 11.47
CA VAL A 182 -16.00 -5.11 10.55
C VAL A 182 -17.26 -5.13 9.69
N VAL A 183 -17.20 -4.53 8.51
CA VAL A 183 -18.36 -4.39 7.60
C VAL A 183 -18.77 -5.72 7.00
N GLU A 184 -17.78 -6.53 6.61
CA GLU A 184 -17.98 -7.88 6.06
C GLU A 184 -16.92 -8.81 6.61
N CYS A 185 -17.27 -10.06 6.91
CA CYS A 185 -16.31 -11.06 7.36
C CYS A 185 -16.70 -12.46 6.88
N GLU A 186 -15.87 -13.05 6.03
CA GLU A 186 -15.98 -14.44 5.58
C GLU A 186 -14.80 -15.27 6.09
N ARG A 187 -15.08 -16.48 6.55
CA ARG A 187 -14.03 -17.47 6.86
C ARG A 187 -13.77 -18.35 5.66
N ARG A 188 -12.50 -18.49 5.29
CA ARG A 188 -12.07 -19.30 4.13
C ARG A 188 -10.86 -20.15 4.46
N THR A 189 -10.78 -21.31 3.82
CA THR A 189 -9.58 -22.14 3.82
C THR A 189 -8.89 -21.95 2.47
N ILE A 190 -7.62 -21.54 2.50
CA ILE A 190 -6.79 -21.35 1.32
C ILE A 190 -5.66 -22.36 1.27
N ASP A 191 -5.35 -22.88 0.09
CA ASP A 191 -4.18 -23.73 -0.14
C ASP A 191 -2.94 -22.85 -0.36
N GLY A 192 -2.16 -22.67 0.70
CA GLY A 192 -0.89 -21.95 0.67
C GLY A 192 0.30 -22.85 0.37
N ARG A 193 1.49 -22.23 0.30
CA ARG A 193 2.77 -22.94 0.10
C ARG A 193 3.07 -23.96 1.20
N ASP A 194 2.65 -23.67 2.42
CA ASP A 194 2.89 -24.50 3.60
C ASP A 194 1.68 -25.39 3.96
N GLY A 195 0.67 -25.45 3.07
CA GLY A 195 -0.54 -26.26 3.19
C GLY A 195 -1.82 -25.42 3.30
N GLU A 196 -2.92 -26.09 3.65
CA GLU A 196 -4.19 -25.43 3.93
C GLU A 196 -4.06 -24.50 5.15
N THR A 197 -4.55 -23.27 5.01
CA THR A 197 -4.58 -22.24 6.07
C THR A 197 -5.97 -21.64 6.14
N ASP A 198 -6.53 -21.57 7.35
CA ASP A 198 -7.79 -20.87 7.59
C ASP A 198 -7.52 -19.39 7.80
N ILE A 199 -8.24 -18.54 7.07
CA ILE A 199 -8.15 -17.08 7.14
C ILE A 199 -9.54 -16.48 7.34
N LEU A 200 -9.59 -15.23 7.82
CA LEU A 200 -10.74 -14.36 7.61
C LEU A 200 -10.41 -13.36 6.50
N SER A 201 -11.36 -13.09 5.63
CA SER A 201 -11.27 -12.00 4.66
C SER A 201 -12.57 -11.21 4.66
N GLY A 202 -12.49 -9.94 4.29
CA GLY A 202 -13.68 -9.10 4.27
C GLY A 202 -13.33 -7.62 4.11
N VAL A 203 -14.16 -6.76 4.69
CA VAL A 203 -14.04 -5.31 4.57
C VAL A 203 -14.04 -4.68 5.95
N PHE A 204 -13.04 -3.83 6.20
CA PHE A 204 -13.04 -2.91 7.32
C PHE A 204 -13.57 -1.55 6.88
N GLY A 205 -14.26 -0.87 7.78
CA GLY A 205 -14.78 0.47 7.55
C GLY A 205 -14.51 1.39 8.73
N ASP A 206 -14.23 2.65 8.44
CA ASP A 206 -14.20 3.73 9.42
C ASP A 206 -14.83 5.02 8.83
N GLU A 207 -14.70 6.13 9.55
CA GLU A 207 -15.21 7.44 9.12
C GLU A 207 -14.55 7.98 7.84
N SER A 208 -13.40 7.44 7.46
CA SER A 208 -12.61 7.87 6.30
C SER A 208 -12.89 7.03 5.04
N GLY A 209 -13.36 5.80 5.20
CA GLY A 209 -13.69 4.94 4.07
C GLY A 209 -13.67 3.45 4.41
N ARG A 210 -13.37 2.63 3.40
CA ARG A 210 -13.33 1.18 3.49
C ARG A 210 -12.08 0.63 2.84
N LEU A 211 -11.55 -0.45 3.40
CA LEU A 211 -10.47 -1.23 2.80
C LEU A 211 -10.73 -2.72 2.98
N PRO A 212 -10.28 -3.56 2.02
CA PRO A 212 -10.32 -4.99 2.19
C PRO A 212 -9.32 -5.38 3.27
N PHE A 213 -9.59 -6.51 3.93
CA PHE A 213 -8.65 -7.09 4.87
C PHE A 213 -8.48 -8.59 4.68
N THR A 214 -7.30 -9.05 5.10
CA THR A 214 -7.02 -10.47 5.34
C THR A 214 -6.47 -10.64 6.75
N ASN A 215 -7.13 -11.48 7.56
CA ASN A 215 -6.60 -11.97 8.82
C ASN A 215 -6.05 -13.39 8.64
N TRP A 216 -4.73 -13.52 8.74
CA TRP A 216 -3.97 -14.76 8.58
C TRP A 216 -4.03 -15.67 9.80
N ASP A 217 -4.35 -15.13 10.99
CA ASP A 217 -4.59 -15.87 12.23
C ASP A 217 -5.96 -15.49 12.80
N PRO A 218 -7.04 -16.20 12.39
CA PRO A 218 -8.43 -15.82 12.69
C PRO A 218 -8.68 -15.45 14.16
N ALA A 219 -8.79 -14.16 14.41
CA ALA A 219 -9.05 -13.58 15.71
C ALA A 219 -10.57 -13.61 15.99
N PRO A 220 -11.02 -14.10 17.15
CA PRO A 220 -12.44 -14.19 17.47
C PRO A 220 -13.13 -12.84 17.65
N GLU A 221 -12.37 -11.76 17.84
CA GLU A 221 -12.88 -10.40 17.92
C GLU A 221 -13.32 -9.85 16.55
N ILE A 222 -12.85 -10.43 15.43
CA ILE A 222 -13.22 -9.98 14.09
C ILE A 222 -14.48 -10.72 13.63
N GLU A 223 -15.62 -10.18 14.00
CA GLU A 223 -16.96 -10.64 13.59
C GLU A 223 -17.73 -9.47 12.95
N GLU A 224 -18.57 -9.77 11.95
CA GLU A 224 -19.33 -8.75 11.22
C GLU A 224 -20.20 -7.89 12.15
N GLY A 225 -20.03 -6.56 12.07
CA GLY A 225 -20.70 -5.54 12.88
C GLY A 225 -20.06 -5.24 14.23
N ASP A 226 -18.90 -5.84 14.55
CA ASP A 226 -18.18 -5.57 15.80
C ASP A 226 -17.02 -4.58 15.58
N PRO A 227 -16.99 -3.43 16.29
CA PRO A 227 -15.86 -2.51 16.27
C PRO A 227 -14.61 -3.10 16.93
N VAL A 228 -13.47 -3.02 16.25
CA VAL A 228 -12.19 -3.53 16.72
C VAL A 228 -11.06 -2.52 16.54
N ARG A 229 -10.11 -2.54 17.49
CA ARG A 229 -8.80 -1.91 17.37
C ARG A 229 -7.80 -2.97 16.99
N ILE A 230 -7.12 -2.75 15.88
CA ILE A 230 -6.07 -3.62 15.37
C ILE A 230 -4.76 -2.86 15.49
N GLU A 231 -3.78 -3.44 16.16
CA GLU A 231 -2.44 -2.88 16.32
C GLU A 231 -1.42 -3.79 15.63
N ASN A 232 -0.37 -3.19 15.07
CA ASN A 232 0.64 -3.90 14.29
C ASN A 232 0.04 -4.65 13.08
N ALA A 233 -0.88 -4.00 12.36
CA ALA A 233 -1.26 -4.41 11.01
C ALA A 233 -0.18 -3.95 10.01
N TYR A 234 -0.17 -4.57 8.83
CA TYR A 234 0.62 -4.13 7.69
C TYR A 234 -0.28 -4.01 6.46
N VAL A 235 0.14 -3.20 5.49
CA VAL A 235 -0.66 -2.92 4.31
C VAL A 235 0.05 -3.45 3.07
N GLN A 236 -0.66 -4.24 2.28
CA GLN A 236 -0.15 -4.81 1.02
C GLN A 236 -1.11 -4.52 -0.12
N GLU A 237 -0.60 -4.49 -1.34
CA GLU A 237 -1.46 -4.35 -2.51
C GLU A 237 -2.23 -5.66 -2.76
N PHE A 238 -3.55 -5.54 -2.83
CA PHE A 238 -4.42 -6.59 -3.33
C PHE A 238 -5.28 -6.04 -4.46
N ARG A 239 -5.17 -6.63 -5.66
CA ARG A 239 -5.92 -6.21 -6.86
C ARG A 239 -5.78 -4.71 -7.19
N GLY A 240 -4.62 -4.13 -6.91
CA GLY A 240 -4.32 -2.73 -7.23
C GLY A 240 -4.78 -1.71 -6.20
N VAL A 241 -5.20 -2.13 -5.00
CA VAL A 241 -5.47 -1.21 -3.87
C VAL A 241 -4.82 -1.71 -2.58
N PRO A 242 -4.64 -0.82 -1.58
CA PRO A 242 -4.22 -1.22 -0.24
C PRO A 242 -5.17 -2.24 0.40
N GLU A 243 -4.60 -3.24 1.09
CA GLU A 243 -5.30 -4.24 1.89
C GLU A 243 -4.68 -4.30 3.29
N VAL A 244 -5.54 -4.20 4.31
CA VAL A 244 -5.13 -4.32 5.71
C VAL A 244 -4.90 -5.79 6.06
N ASN A 245 -3.68 -6.13 6.46
CA ASN A 245 -3.32 -7.48 6.81
C ASN A 245 -3.09 -7.62 8.33
N VAL A 246 -3.81 -8.58 8.93
CA VAL A 246 -3.73 -8.93 10.36
C VAL A 246 -2.99 -10.26 10.47
N SER A 247 -1.96 -10.32 11.32
CA SER A 247 -1.08 -11.48 11.48
C SER A 247 -1.03 -11.98 12.91
N GLU A 248 -0.28 -13.06 13.15
CA GLU A 248 -0.01 -13.57 14.51
C GLU A 248 0.69 -12.55 15.43
N PHE A 249 1.31 -11.50 14.87
CA PHE A 249 1.95 -10.43 15.62
C PHE A 249 1.04 -9.22 15.84
N SER A 250 -0.13 -9.22 15.21
CA SER A 250 -1.11 -8.15 15.38
C SER A 250 -1.86 -8.36 16.69
N THR A 251 -2.22 -7.26 17.36
CA THR A 251 -3.10 -7.32 18.53
C THR A 251 -4.48 -6.83 18.12
N VAL A 252 -5.50 -7.67 18.29
CA VAL A 252 -6.89 -7.32 18.04
C VAL A 252 -7.59 -7.15 19.39
N SER A 253 -8.32 -6.06 19.56
CA SER A 253 -9.10 -5.80 20.77
C SER A 253 -10.46 -5.21 20.42
N ALA A 254 -11.50 -5.69 21.09
CA ALA A 254 -12.85 -5.15 20.91
C ALA A 254 -12.95 -3.72 21.44
N ILE A 255 -13.75 -2.91 20.76
CA ILE A 255 -14.03 -1.51 21.12
C ILE A 255 -15.50 -1.39 21.56
N ASP A 256 -15.73 -0.74 22.71
CA ASP A 256 -17.08 -0.57 23.28
C ASP A 256 -17.86 0.65 22.73
N ARG A 257 -17.35 1.30 21.68
CA ARG A 257 -17.99 2.45 20.99
C ARG A 257 -18.30 2.07 19.55
N GLU A 258 -19.41 2.59 19.03
CA GLU A 258 -19.73 2.49 17.61
C GLU A 258 -18.69 3.30 16.80
N ILE A 259 -18.33 2.75 15.64
CA ILE A 259 -17.52 3.43 14.63
C ILE A 259 -18.47 3.77 13.48
N ASP A 260 -18.52 5.04 13.13
CA ASP A 260 -19.32 5.50 12.00
C ASP A 260 -18.57 5.14 10.73
N VAL A 261 -18.92 4.01 10.12
CA VAL A 261 -18.43 3.68 8.77
C VAL A 261 -19.09 4.67 7.85
N GLY A 262 -18.31 5.60 7.29
CA GLY A 262 -18.80 6.68 6.44
C GLY A 262 -19.89 6.15 5.49
N ALA A 263 -21.13 6.59 5.70
CA ALA A 263 -22.25 6.21 4.85
C ALA A 263 -22.07 6.78 3.43
N ASP A 264 -21.36 7.91 3.36
CA ASP A 264 -21.00 8.61 2.13
C ASP A 264 -19.67 8.04 1.63
N THR A 265 -19.72 7.29 0.52
CA THR A 265 -18.52 6.93 -0.23
C THR A 265 -17.79 8.18 -0.67
N THR A 266 -16.46 8.14 -0.67
CA THR A 266 -15.64 9.22 -1.20
C THR A 266 -15.99 9.45 -2.67
N SER A 267 -16.71 10.55 -2.93
CA SER A 267 -17.08 10.97 -4.27
C SER A 267 -15.96 11.81 -4.87
N MET A 268 -15.51 11.45 -6.07
CA MET A 268 -14.38 12.12 -6.73
C MET A 268 -14.66 12.32 -8.21
N ASP A 269 -14.01 13.35 -8.77
CA ASP A 269 -13.84 13.45 -10.21
C ASP A 269 -12.97 12.28 -10.70
N VAL A 270 -13.28 11.73 -11.88
CA VAL A 270 -12.57 10.57 -12.46
C VAL A 270 -11.07 10.86 -12.60
N GLY A 271 -10.72 12.07 -13.02
CA GLY A 271 -9.34 12.50 -13.13
C GLY A 271 -8.61 12.42 -11.78
N GLU A 272 -9.20 12.95 -10.72
CA GLU A 272 -8.59 12.92 -9.38
C GLU A 272 -8.42 11.49 -8.88
N ALA A 273 -9.46 10.67 -9.00
CA ALA A 273 -9.43 9.27 -8.58
C ALA A 273 -8.34 8.46 -9.33
N VAL A 274 -8.13 8.72 -10.62
CA VAL A 274 -7.06 8.04 -11.38
C VAL A 274 -5.66 8.47 -10.93
N HIS A 275 -5.48 9.72 -10.47
CA HIS A 275 -4.17 10.21 -10.02
C HIS A 275 -3.75 9.62 -8.66
N THR A 276 -4.67 9.09 -7.85
CA THR A 276 -4.33 8.45 -6.58
C THR A 276 -3.63 7.10 -6.75
N GLY A 277 -3.73 6.48 -7.94
CA GLY A 277 -3.12 5.18 -8.23
C GLY A 277 -3.99 3.97 -7.86
N GLY A 278 -5.18 4.18 -7.29
CA GLY A 278 -6.13 3.13 -6.93
C GLY A 278 -6.88 3.49 -5.64
N ILE A 279 -8.16 3.12 -5.56
CA ILE A 279 -9.04 3.36 -4.40
C ILE A 279 -10.02 2.20 -4.29
N TYR A 280 -10.13 1.60 -3.11
CA TYR A 280 -11.00 0.44 -2.92
C TYR A 280 -12.49 0.77 -2.99
N ASP A 281 -12.90 1.89 -2.40
CA ASP A 281 -14.30 2.33 -2.36
C ASP A 281 -14.39 3.78 -2.81
N VAL A 282 -14.68 3.98 -4.08
CA VAL A 282 -14.85 5.30 -4.69
C VAL A 282 -16.17 5.38 -5.44
N GLU A 283 -16.80 6.54 -5.38
CA GLU A 283 -17.97 6.87 -6.19
C GLU A 283 -17.57 7.93 -7.23
N VAL A 284 -17.82 7.66 -8.50
CA VAL A 284 -17.58 8.60 -9.59
C VAL A 284 -18.85 8.78 -10.42
N ALA A 285 -19.07 9.99 -10.93
CA ALA A 285 -20.19 10.29 -11.81
C ALA A 285 -19.68 10.71 -13.19
N GLY A 286 -20.22 10.13 -14.25
CA GLY A 286 -19.79 10.46 -15.61
C GLY A 286 -20.67 9.88 -16.70
N ASN A 287 -20.39 10.27 -17.94
CA ASN A 287 -21.14 9.82 -19.11
C ASN A 287 -20.54 8.53 -19.63
N VAL A 288 -21.38 7.53 -19.91
CA VAL A 288 -20.91 6.34 -20.62
C VAL A 288 -20.80 6.66 -22.11
N ILE A 289 -19.57 6.72 -22.61
CA ILE A 289 -19.28 7.12 -24.00
C ILE A 289 -19.11 5.93 -24.96
N GLU A 290 -18.76 4.75 -24.43
CA GLU A 290 -18.49 3.56 -25.24
C GLU A 290 -18.75 2.28 -24.44
N VAL A 291 -19.24 1.24 -25.12
CA VAL A 291 -19.18 -0.15 -24.65
C VAL A 291 -18.14 -0.90 -25.48
N ARG A 292 -17.06 -1.35 -24.84
CA ARG A 292 -15.90 -1.97 -25.48
C ARG A 292 -16.15 -3.41 -25.91
N ASP A 293 -15.28 -3.89 -26.80
CA ASP A 293 -15.20 -5.30 -27.18
C ASP A 293 -15.00 -6.22 -25.97
N GLY A 294 -15.64 -7.38 -26.01
CA GLY A 294 -15.65 -8.32 -24.88
C GLY A 294 -16.66 -7.96 -23.79
N SER A 295 -17.64 -7.11 -24.13
CA SER A 295 -18.88 -6.88 -23.39
C SER A 295 -20.03 -7.73 -23.95
N GLY A 296 -21.12 -7.85 -23.20
CA GLY A 296 -22.27 -8.69 -23.51
C GLY A 296 -22.02 -10.15 -23.13
N LEU A 297 -22.43 -11.07 -24.00
CA LEU A 297 -22.25 -12.50 -23.79
C LEU A 297 -20.79 -12.91 -24.00
N ILE A 298 -20.18 -13.44 -22.96
CA ILE A 298 -18.80 -13.91 -22.93
C ILE A 298 -18.73 -15.39 -22.51
N GLN A 299 -17.55 -15.98 -22.64
CA GLN A 299 -17.27 -17.31 -22.10
C GLN A 299 -16.04 -17.26 -21.19
N ARG A 300 -16.08 -18.05 -20.12
CA ARG A 300 -14.97 -18.17 -19.16
C ARG A 300 -14.41 -19.58 -19.11
N CYS A 301 -13.13 -19.66 -18.75
CA CYS A 301 -12.48 -20.92 -18.46
C CYS A 301 -13.06 -21.51 -17.17
N PRO A 302 -13.51 -22.77 -17.15
CA PRO A 302 -14.04 -23.39 -15.93
C PRO A 302 -12.99 -23.60 -14.83
N GLU A 303 -11.69 -23.50 -15.16
CA GLU A 303 -10.60 -23.72 -14.21
C GLU A 303 -10.05 -22.43 -13.59
N CYS A 304 -9.89 -21.36 -14.36
CA CYS A 304 -9.36 -20.08 -13.85
C CYS A 304 -10.29 -18.89 -14.02
N TYR A 305 -11.51 -19.11 -14.51
CA TYR A 305 -12.56 -18.08 -14.67
C TYR A 305 -12.18 -16.86 -15.54
N ARG A 306 -11.04 -16.93 -16.23
CA ARG A 306 -10.62 -15.92 -17.21
C ARG A 306 -11.45 -16.04 -18.47
N VAL A 307 -11.74 -14.91 -19.10
CA VAL A 307 -12.44 -14.88 -20.38
C VAL A 307 -11.64 -15.57 -21.47
N ILE A 308 -12.32 -16.43 -22.21
CA ILE A 308 -11.76 -17.23 -23.31
C ILE A 308 -12.32 -16.76 -24.64
N GLN A 309 -11.61 -17.09 -25.71
CA GLN A 309 -12.11 -16.86 -27.08
C GLN A 309 -12.06 -18.17 -27.85
N LYS A 310 -13.16 -18.53 -28.50
CA LYS A 310 -13.27 -19.72 -29.36
C LYS A 310 -12.83 -21.01 -28.65
N GLY A 311 -13.21 -21.16 -27.37
CA GLY A 311 -12.88 -22.34 -26.55
C GLY A 311 -11.42 -22.41 -26.09
N GLN A 312 -10.64 -21.33 -26.19
CA GLN A 312 -9.22 -21.35 -25.84
C GLN A 312 -8.89 -20.42 -24.67
N CYS A 313 -8.40 -21.01 -23.58
CA CYS A 313 -7.81 -20.34 -22.43
C CYS A 313 -6.30 -20.16 -22.62
N ARG A 314 -5.78 -18.97 -22.28
CA ARG A 314 -4.34 -18.67 -22.39
C ARG A 314 -3.46 -19.53 -21.47
N THR A 315 -4.03 -20.02 -20.36
CA THR A 315 -3.32 -20.82 -19.36
C THR A 315 -3.57 -22.32 -19.56
N HIS A 316 -4.82 -22.72 -19.75
CA HIS A 316 -5.23 -24.13 -19.75
C HIS A 316 -5.44 -24.73 -21.15
N GLY A 317 -5.29 -23.93 -22.21
CA GLY A 317 -5.46 -24.39 -23.59
C GLY A 317 -6.93 -24.56 -23.95
N ASP A 318 -7.25 -25.66 -24.66
CA ASP A 318 -8.62 -25.93 -25.11
C ASP A 318 -9.52 -26.34 -23.94
N VAL A 319 -10.60 -25.58 -23.73
CA VAL A 319 -11.54 -25.76 -22.62
C VAL A 319 -12.99 -25.58 -23.11
N ASP A 320 -13.92 -26.30 -22.50
CA ASP A 320 -15.35 -26.07 -22.69
C ASP A 320 -15.78 -24.88 -21.82
N GLY A 321 -16.01 -23.73 -22.45
CA GLY A 321 -16.33 -22.48 -21.77
C GLY A 321 -17.67 -22.53 -21.04
N ILE A 322 -17.74 -21.83 -19.91
CA ILE A 322 -19.00 -21.49 -19.25
C ILE A 322 -19.45 -20.12 -19.74
N ASP A 323 -20.72 -20.01 -20.15
CA ASP A 323 -21.31 -18.75 -20.61
C ASP A 323 -21.50 -17.81 -19.42
N ASP A 324 -21.29 -16.52 -19.66
CA ASP A 324 -21.36 -15.47 -18.65
C ASP A 324 -21.70 -14.11 -19.30
N LEU A 325 -22.12 -13.13 -18.48
CA LEU A 325 -22.35 -11.76 -18.89
C LEU A 325 -21.31 -10.82 -18.28
N ARG A 326 -20.89 -9.81 -19.04
CA ARG A 326 -20.02 -8.74 -18.53
C ARG A 326 -20.15 -7.50 -19.39
N VAL A 327 -20.01 -6.32 -18.81
CA VAL A 327 -19.83 -5.06 -19.57
C VAL A 327 -18.47 -4.46 -19.27
N LYS A 328 -17.86 -3.87 -20.30
CA LYS A 328 -16.74 -2.94 -20.21
C LYS A 328 -17.17 -1.61 -20.82
N ALA A 329 -17.63 -0.70 -19.98
CA ALA A 329 -18.05 0.64 -20.39
C ALA A 329 -16.91 1.65 -20.18
N ILE A 330 -16.86 2.70 -20.99
CA ILE A 330 -15.97 3.85 -20.75
C ILE A 330 -16.80 4.97 -20.17
N LEU A 331 -16.46 5.37 -18.96
CA LEU A 331 -17.07 6.47 -18.23
C LEU A 331 -16.12 7.67 -18.30
N ASP A 332 -16.67 8.84 -18.62
CA ASP A 332 -15.92 10.09 -18.77
C ASP A 332 -16.72 11.26 -18.18
N ASP A 333 -16.08 12.03 -17.31
CA ASP A 333 -16.64 13.19 -16.62
C ASP A 333 -16.07 14.53 -17.15
N GLY A 334 -15.16 14.48 -18.13
CA GLY A 334 -14.42 15.61 -18.67
C GLY A 334 -13.10 15.94 -17.96
N THR A 335 -12.82 15.34 -16.79
CA THR A 335 -11.55 15.44 -16.07
C THR A 335 -10.64 14.24 -16.34
N GLY A 336 -11.24 13.08 -16.65
CA GLY A 336 -10.57 11.86 -17.02
C GLY A 336 -11.53 10.83 -17.61
N SER A 337 -11.02 9.63 -17.86
CA SER A 337 -11.83 8.49 -18.31
C SER A 337 -11.39 7.21 -17.63
N VAL A 338 -12.35 6.36 -17.26
CA VAL A 338 -12.11 5.06 -16.63
C VAL A 338 -12.87 3.94 -17.34
N THR A 339 -12.30 2.74 -17.37
CA THR A 339 -13.03 1.55 -17.83
C THR A 339 -13.84 0.97 -16.68
N VAL A 340 -15.16 1.12 -16.73
CA VAL A 340 -16.07 0.50 -15.77
C VAL A 340 -16.35 -0.93 -16.19
N VAL A 341 -16.13 -1.88 -15.28
CA VAL A 341 -16.42 -3.29 -15.47
C VAL A 341 -17.65 -3.64 -14.65
N LEU A 342 -18.70 -4.14 -15.32
CA LEU A 342 -19.92 -4.64 -14.68
C LEU A 342 -19.87 -6.16 -14.69
N ASP A 343 -20.12 -6.78 -13.54
CA ASP A 343 -20.25 -8.23 -13.40
C ASP A 343 -21.58 -8.74 -13.98
N ASP A 344 -21.90 -10.01 -13.78
CA ASP A 344 -23.09 -10.64 -14.36
C ASP A 344 -24.38 -10.02 -13.84
N GLU A 345 -24.51 -9.79 -12.54
CA GLU A 345 -25.72 -9.22 -11.93
C GLU A 345 -26.01 -7.81 -12.47
N ILE A 346 -25.03 -6.91 -12.43
CA ILE A 346 -25.21 -5.55 -12.94
C ILE A 346 -25.35 -5.55 -14.48
N THR A 347 -24.70 -6.50 -15.17
CA THR A 347 -24.87 -6.65 -16.63
C THR A 347 -26.30 -7.06 -17.00
N GLU A 348 -26.93 -7.95 -16.25
CA GLU A 348 -28.33 -8.35 -16.46
C GLU A 348 -29.27 -7.15 -16.36
N ASP A 349 -29.04 -6.26 -15.38
CA ASP A 349 -29.83 -5.05 -15.19
C ASP A 349 -29.72 -4.08 -16.37
N VAL A 350 -28.49 -3.79 -16.83
CA VAL A 350 -28.30 -2.88 -17.98
C VAL A 350 -28.71 -3.51 -19.32
N TYR A 351 -28.65 -4.84 -19.43
CA TYR A 351 -29.20 -5.56 -20.58
C TYR A 351 -30.73 -5.56 -20.56
N GLY A 352 -31.34 -5.61 -19.38
CA GLY A 352 -32.78 -5.69 -19.18
C GLY A 352 -33.33 -7.12 -19.26
N GLY A 353 -32.51 -8.12 -18.93
CA GLY A 353 -32.87 -9.55 -19.00
C GLY A 353 -31.78 -10.45 -18.41
N THR A 354 -32.07 -11.74 -18.33
CA THR A 354 -31.14 -12.74 -17.75
C THR A 354 -30.10 -13.25 -18.76
N LEU A 355 -29.08 -13.96 -18.29
CA LEU A 355 -28.15 -14.72 -19.14
C LEU A 355 -28.87 -15.67 -20.11
N ASP A 356 -29.95 -16.32 -19.68
CA ASP A 356 -30.75 -17.20 -20.54
C ASP A 356 -31.42 -16.43 -21.68
N ASP A 357 -31.93 -15.22 -21.40
CA ASP A 357 -32.53 -14.33 -22.40
C ASP A 357 -31.46 -13.84 -23.40
N ALA A 358 -30.25 -13.52 -22.93
CA ALA A 358 -29.12 -13.14 -23.76
C ALA A 358 -28.67 -14.30 -24.68
N LEU A 359 -28.62 -15.52 -24.15
CA LEU A 359 -28.32 -16.74 -24.93
C LEU A 359 -29.38 -17.01 -25.99
N GLU A 360 -30.66 -16.80 -25.67
CA GLU A 360 -31.75 -16.92 -26.62
C GLU A 360 -31.63 -15.87 -27.73
N GLN A 361 -31.44 -14.60 -27.38
CA GLN A 361 -31.26 -13.50 -28.35
C GLN A 361 -30.09 -13.76 -29.31
N ALA A 362 -28.93 -14.15 -28.77
CA ALA A 362 -27.74 -14.46 -29.57
C ALA A 362 -28.00 -15.64 -30.53
N ARG A 363 -28.76 -16.65 -30.09
CA ARG A 363 -29.12 -17.81 -30.91
C ARG A 363 -30.08 -17.44 -32.04
N GLU A 364 -31.09 -16.61 -31.76
CA GLU A 364 -32.06 -16.14 -32.75
C GLU A 364 -31.39 -15.26 -33.83
N ALA A 365 -30.46 -14.39 -33.42
CA ALA A 365 -29.68 -13.55 -34.32
C ALA A 365 -28.57 -14.31 -35.06
N MET A 366 -28.18 -15.49 -34.57
CA MET A 366 -26.95 -16.21 -34.95
C MET A 366 -25.68 -15.35 -34.79
N ASP A 367 -25.70 -14.45 -33.82
CA ASP A 367 -24.62 -13.50 -33.56
C ASP A 367 -24.62 -13.13 -32.06
N GLN A 368 -23.49 -13.35 -31.38
CA GLN A 368 -23.36 -13.03 -29.95
C GLN A 368 -23.21 -11.51 -29.71
N SER A 369 -22.77 -10.75 -30.71
CA SER A 369 -22.55 -9.30 -30.56
C SER A 369 -23.86 -8.52 -30.36
N VAL A 370 -25.01 -9.10 -30.72
CA VAL A 370 -26.34 -8.47 -30.55
C VAL A 370 -26.65 -8.12 -29.10
N VAL A 371 -26.12 -8.91 -28.15
CA VAL A 371 -26.29 -8.66 -26.70
C VAL A 371 -25.53 -7.39 -26.32
N ALA A 372 -24.29 -7.25 -26.78
CA ALA A 372 -23.48 -6.06 -26.54
C ALA A 372 -24.06 -4.82 -27.23
N ASP A 373 -24.64 -4.97 -28.43
CA ASP A 373 -25.33 -3.89 -29.14
C ASP A 373 -26.57 -3.42 -28.37
N THR A 374 -27.35 -4.35 -27.82
CA THR A 374 -28.53 -4.03 -26.99
C THR A 374 -28.13 -3.26 -25.73
N ILE A 375 -27.09 -3.74 -25.03
CA ILE A 375 -26.54 -3.02 -23.86
C ILE A 375 -26.06 -1.62 -24.27
N ARG A 376 -25.35 -1.50 -25.40
CA ARG A 376 -24.86 -0.22 -25.90
C ARG A 376 -25.99 0.78 -26.13
N ASP A 377 -27.08 0.33 -26.75
CA ASP A 377 -28.25 1.16 -27.02
C ASP A 377 -28.97 1.61 -25.73
N ASN A 378 -28.84 0.85 -24.64
CA ASN A 378 -29.45 1.16 -23.35
C ASN A 378 -28.63 2.18 -22.53
N ILE A 379 -27.29 2.09 -22.54
CA ILE A 379 -26.46 2.85 -21.59
C ILE A 379 -25.59 3.95 -22.21
N VAL A 380 -25.23 3.87 -23.50
CA VAL A 380 -24.34 4.87 -24.09
C VAL A 380 -25.06 6.21 -24.26
N GLY A 381 -24.39 7.29 -23.82
CA GLY A 381 -24.91 8.65 -23.89
C GLY A 381 -25.70 9.09 -22.66
N HIS A 382 -25.85 8.21 -21.68
CA HIS A 382 -26.42 8.50 -20.37
C HIS A 382 -25.32 8.72 -19.33
N GLU A 383 -25.66 9.46 -18.27
CA GLU A 383 -24.79 9.67 -17.13
C GLU A 383 -25.11 8.66 -16.04
N TYR A 384 -24.07 8.16 -15.39
CA TYR A 384 -24.18 7.19 -14.31
C TYR A 384 -23.33 7.61 -13.13
N THR A 385 -23.84 7.32 -11.94
CA THR A 385 -23.07 7.25 -10.70
C THR A 385 -22.63 5.80 -10.53
N VAL A 386 -21.33 5.60 -10.37
CA VAL A 386 -20.71 4.28 -10.26
C VAL A 386 -19.91 4.23 -8.98
N ARG A 387 -20.22 3.27 -8.12
CA ARG A 387 -19.43 2.96 -6.92
C ARG A 387 -18.72 1.63 -7.09
N GLY A 388 -17.46 1.58 -6.69
CA GLY A 388 -16.72 0.33 -6.61
C GLY A 388 -15.23 0.54 -6.44
N HIS A 389 -14.47 -0.45 -6.91
CA HIS A 389 -13.02 -0.54 -6.72
C HIS A 389 -12.27 -0.05 -7.94
N LEU A 390 -11.51 1.03 -7.77
CA LEU A 390 -10.65 1.62 -8.79
C LEU A 390 -9.23 1.06 -8.66
N SER A 391 -8.72 0.50 -9.75
CA SER A 391 -7.32 0.11 -9.89
C SER A 391 -6.69 0.82 -11.08
N VAL A 392 -5.44 1.26 -10.92
CA VAL A 392 -4.67 1.90 -12.00
C VAL A 392 -3.40 1.11 -12.25
N ASP A 393 -3.25 0.59 -13.46
CA ASP A 393 -2.08 -0.16 -13.87
C ASP A 393 -1.48 0.38 -15.18
N GLU A 394 -0.48 -0.31 -15.73
CA GLU A 394 0.17 0.07 -16.98
C GLU A 394 -0.77 0.07 -18.21
N TYR A 395 -1.96 -0.54 -18.11
CA TYR A 395 -2.98 -0.62 -19.15
C TYR A 395 -4.11 0.40 -18.99
N GLY A 396 -4.14 1.13 -17.87
CA GLY A 396 -5.06 2.22 -17.59
C GLY A 396 -5.87 2.02 -16.30
N ALA A 397 -6.87 2.88 -16.12
CA ALA A 397 -7.75 2.82 -14.96
C ALA A 397 -8.96 1.90 -15.20
N ASN A 398 -9.20 0.98 -14.28
CA ASN A 398 -10.37 0.09 -14.27
C ASN A 398 -11.15 0.28 -12.97
N LEU A 399 -12.46 0.47 -13.08
CA LEU A 399 -13.39 0.53 -11.95
C LEU A 399 -14.27 -0.71 -12.00
N ASP A 400 -14.02 -1.67 -11.11
CA ASP A 400 -14.91 -2.83 -10.92
C ASP A 400 -16.12 -2.35 -10.12
N ALA A 401 -17.28 -2.28 -10.77
CA ALA A 401 -18.48 -1.68 -10.17
C ALA A 401 -19.18 -2.64 -9.21
N GLU A 402 -19.53 -2.13 -8.03
CA GLU A 402 -20.46 -2.77 -7.10
C GLU A 402 -21.86 -2.17 -7.20
N GLN A 403 -21.94 -0.90 -7.63
CA GLN A 403 -23.20 -0.22 -7.91
C GLN A 403 -23.07 0.60 -9.20
N PHE A 404 -24.12 0.59 -10.01
CA PHE A 404 -24.20 1.31 -11.27
C PHE A 404 -25.62 1.87 -11.46
N GLY A 405 -25.80 3.16 -11.16
CA GLY A 405 -27.10 3.82 -11.21
C GLY A 405 -27.10 4.96 -12.22
N GLU A 406 -28.15 5.07 -13.05
CA GLU A 406 -28.32 6.25 -13.91
C GLU A 406 -28.49 7.49 -13.03
N SER A 407 -27.78 8.57 -13.35
CA SER A 407 -27.88 9.81 -12.59
C SER A 407 -29.25 10.45 -12.79
N ASP A 408 -29.94 10.74 -11.68
CA ASP A 408 -31.18 11.50 -11.65
C ASP A 408 -30.95 13.02 -11.72
N ASP A 409 -29.69 13.47 -11.85
CA ASP A 409 -29.35 14.88 -11.83
C ASP A 409 -29.99 15.62 -13.01
N ASP A 410 -30.64 16.76 -12.70
CA ASP A 410 -31.22 17.62 -13.73
C ASP A 410 -30.09 18.22 -14.60
N PRO A 411 -30.02 17.88 -15.90
CA PRO A 411 -28.99 18.40 -16.79
C PRO A 411 -29.00 19.93 -16.86
N GLN A 412 -30.17 20.55 -16.66
CA GLN A 412 -30.28 22.01 -16.62
C GLN A 412 -29.64 22.59 -15.36
N ALA A 413 -29.80 21.95 -14.21
CA ALA A 413 -29.19 22.36 -12.95
C ALA A 413 -27.66 22.26 -13.04
N ARG A 414 -27.14 21.14 -13.56
CA ARG A 414 -25.71 20.93 -13.79
C ARG A 414 -25.10 21.94 -14.74
N ALA A 415 -25.74 22.16 -15.89
CA ALA A 415 -25.28 23.17 -16.85
C ALA A 415 -25.26 24.58 -16.24
N SER A 416 -26.23 24.90 -15.37
CA SER A 416 -26.29 26.19 -14.69
C SER A 416 -25.18 26.34 -13.63
N ALA A 417 -24.88 25.28 -12.88
CA ALA A 417 -23.80 25.25 -11.90
C ALA A 417 -22.43 25.41 -12.58
N PHE A 418 -22.19 24.68 -13.68
CA PHE A 418 -20.97 24.82 -14.48
C PHE A 418 -20.79 26.24 -15.02
N LEU A 419 -21.85 26.85 -15.58
CA LEU A 419 -21.79 28.22 -16.07
C LEU A 419 -21.46 29.21 -14.94
N ALA A 420 -22.03 29.04 -13.75
CA ALA A 420 -21.75 29.89 -12.61
C ALA A 420 -20.28 29.80 -12.14
N ASP A 421 -19.68 28.61 -12.19
CA ASP A 421 -18.26 28.40 -11.85
C ASP A 421 -17.31 28.98 -12.92
N VAL A 422 -17.68 28.91 -14.20
CA VAL A 422 -16.92 29.57 -15.27
C VAL A 422 -16.98 31.10 -15.14
N ASP A 423 -18.16 31.64 -14.82
CA ASP A 423 -18.37 33.08 -14.63
C ASP A 423 -17.61 33.59 -13.39
N SER A 424 -17.56 32.83 -12.29
CA SER A 424 -16.79 33.22 -11.09
C SER A 424 -15.28 33.21 -11.35
N ARG A 425 -14.75 32.21 -12.08
CA ARG A 425 -13.33 32.14 -12.46
C ARG A 425 -12.93 33.25 -13.45
N THR A 426 -13.86 33.76 -14.24
CA THR A 426 -13.58 34.89 -15.13
C THR A 426 -13.60 36.24 -14.41
N ASP A 427 -14.41 36.43 -13.37
CA ASP A 427 -14.39 37.64 -12.55
C ASP A 427 -13.10 37.78 -11.72
N ASP A 428 -12.54 36.68 -11.21
CA ASP A 428 -11.24 36.71 -10.51
C ASP A 428 -10.04 36.96 -11.44
N GLY A 429 -10.18 36.67 -12.74
CA GLY A 429 -9.16 36.92 -13.76
C GLY A 429 -9.12 38.35 -14.31
N VAL A 430 -10.20 39.14 -14.15
CA VAL A 430 -10.29 40.51 -14.68
C VAL A 430 -9.70 41.56 -13.72
N ALA A 431 -9.47 41.22 -12.45
CA ALA A 431 -8.86 42.13 -11.48
C ALA A 431 -7.33 42.31 -11.62
N ALA A 432 -6.66 41.58 -12.51
CA ALA A 432 -5.19 41.56 -12.61
C ALA A 432 -4.59 42.42 -13.75
N ASP A 433 -5.39 43.01 -14.64
CA ASP A 433 -4.91 43.67 -15.87
C ASP A 433 -5.31 45.15 -16.03
N GLU A 434 -5.62 45.87 -14.94
CA GLU A 434 -5.82 47.32 -14.94
C GLU A 434 -4.83 48.08 -14.02
N GLU A 435 -3.52 47.90 -14.18
CA GLU A 435 -2.55 48.97 -13.85
C GLU A 435 -1.39 48.99 -14.86
N VAL A 436 -1.65 49.62 -16.02
CA VAL A 436 -0.60 50.26 -16.82
C VAL A 436 -0.99 51.72 -17.08
N ASP A 437 -0.04 52.60 -16.78
CA ASP A 437 0.06 54.04 -17.06
C ASP A 437 -0.67 55.06 -16.15
N ALA A 438 0.09 55.66 -15.23
CA ALA A 438 0.28 57.13 -15.15
C ALA A 438 1.55 57.53 -14.36
#